data_AF-A0A3M1MJW7-F1
#
_entry.id   AF-A0A3M1MJW7-F1
#
_cell.length_a   1.000
_cell.length_b   1.000
_cell.length_c   1.000
_cell.angle_alpha   90.00
_cell.angle_beta   90.00
_cell.angle_gamma   90.00
#
_symmetry.space_group_name_H-M   'P 1'
#
loop_
_entity.id
_entity.type
_entity.pdbx_description
1 polymer ?
#
loop_
_entity_poly.entity_id
_entity_poly.type
_entity_poly.pdbx_seq_one_letter_code
_entity_poly.pdbx_strand_id
1 'polypeptide(L)'
;LLESLPPLFDRPFSGTLTVQDLDGVGDERTTPRLRFDIEDIVAACNRFYRPIFDRELALLRQRGFVDADWANRIERLLQRLQPAFDARRTFLLRVGRHSGAEAVTLEGVRSIRIMKGRGEKPGWSDSPKTLWLAGYERQAQRNLLPFGWLLVEIDPDSDSPVQAGDTVRSIQEWQRRVHERIAKLRDKADRAKAEAEARFRAEEEERRQREAEEAARRKEEEEEAARRQAEFDALPEWEKAYRAIETQLAGFPETLTKDRYPELVGMLNSYLEQAKAWPDDARAKAADQIESAYDRFGWGIPGQPSKKKKKQEQKKRQQLDALRTGNF
;
A
#
# COMPACT_ATOMS: atom_id res chain seq x y z
N LEU A 1 13.64 11.47 7.36
CA LEU A 1 13.73 12.88 7.76
C LEU A 1 15.21 13.17 8.02
N LEU A 2 15.76 14.31 7.61
CA LEU A 2 17.14 14.67 7.96
C LEU A 2 17.09 15.51 9.23
N GLU A 3 17.84 15.13 10.27
CA GLU A 3 17.99 15.96 11.46
C GLU A 3 18.95 17.11 11.18
N SER A 4 18.50 18.34 11.46
CA SER A 4 19.26 19.56 11.19
C SER A 4 18.88 20.67 12.15
N LEU A 5 19.77 21.64 12.34
CA LEU A 5 19.45 22.85 13.08
C LEU A 5 18.33 23.63 12.39
N PRO A 6 17.44 24.28 13.17
CA PRO A 6 16.44 25.16 12.60
C PRO A 6 17.11 26.40 11.98
N PRO A 7 16.53 26.96 10.90
CA PRO A 7 17.00 28.20 10.30
C PRO A 7 16.84 29.38 11.27
N LEU A 8 17.70 30.39 11.11
CA LEU A 8 17.68 31.61 11.93
C LEU A 8 17.78 31.34 13.43
N PHE A 9 18.48 30.26 13.81
CA PHE A 9 18.77 29.99 15.21
C PHE A 9 19.91 30.92 15.63
N ASP A 10 19.68 31.72 16.67
CA ASP A 10 20.62 32.73 17.12
C ASP A 10 21.78 32.09 17.89
N ARG A 11 23.01 32.45 17.48
CA ARG A 11 24.30 32.00 18.06
C ARG A 11 24.27 30.58 18.64
N PRO A 12 23.90 29.56 17.83
CA PRO A 12 23.81 28.18 18.30
C PRO A 12 25.17 27.58 18.64
N PHE A 13 26.23 28.21 18.14
CA PHE A 13 27.62 27.86 18.39
C PHE A 13 28.39 29.11 18.75
N SER A 14 29.28 28.96 19.72
CA SER A 14 30.34 29.90 20.03
C SER A 14 31.63 29.11 20.26
N GLY A 15 32.76 29.75 20.01
CA GLY A 15 34.06 29.12 20.16
C GLY A 15 35.18 30.11 19.94
N THR A 16 36.41 29.63 20.08
CA THR A 16 37.63 30.43 19.90
C THR A 16 38.45 29.85 18.76
N LEU A 17 38.94 30.73 17.89
CA LEU A 17 39.94 30.41 16.87
C LEU A 17 41.21 31.19 17.19
N THR A 18 42.33 30.49 17.35
CA THR A 18 43.62 31.12 17.62
C THR A 18 44.50 31.00 16.38
N VAL A 19 44.90 32.14 15.82
CA VAL A 19 45.93 32.22 14.79
C VAL A 19 47.26 32.50 15.48
N GLN A 20 48.23 31.61 15.32
CA GLN A 20 49.56 31.76 15.94
C GLN A 20 50.48 32.52 14.98
N ASP A 21 51.13 33.55 15.50
CA ASP A 21 52.27 34.17 14.83
C ASP A 21 53.51 33.29 15.01
N LEU A 22 54.15 32.95 13.89
CA LEU A 22 55.33 32.10 13.84
C LEU A 22 56.61 32.90 13.54
N ASP A 23 56.55 34.23 13.57
CA ASP A 23 57.72 35.09 13.44
C ASP A 23 58.78 34.77 14.49
N GLY A 24 59.99 34.45 14.02
CA GLY A 24 61.13 34.12 14.88
C GLY A 24 61.13 32.73 15.51
N VAL A 25 60.14 31.87 15.24
CA VAL A 25 59.99 30.56 15.91
C VAL A 25 60.42 29.35 15.05
N GLY A 26 60.56 29.50 13.73
CA GLY A 26 60.83 28.37 12.83
C GLY A 26 61.95 28.59 11.80
N ASP A 27 62.42 27.49 11.20
CA ASP A 27 63.39 27.51 10.09
C ASP A 27 62.67 27.66 8.73
N GLU A 28 63.40 28.05 7.68
CA GLU A 28 62.84 28.25 6.32
C GLU A 28 62.24 26.97 5.70
N ARG A 29 62.52 25.79 6.29
CA ARG A 29 62.17 24.48 5.74
C ARG A 29 60.87 23.93 6.32
N THR A 30 60.55 24.30 7.57
CA THR A 30 59.41 23.80 8.34
C THR A 30 58.33 24.86 8.54
N THR A 31 58.67 26.13 8.43
CA THR A 31 57.70 27.22 8.59
C THR A 31 56.88 27.41 7.32
N PRO A 32 55.53 27.35 7.38
CA PRO A 32 54.69 27.63 6.23
C PRO A 32 54.96 29.04 5.68
N ARG A 33 55.18 29.12 4.36
CA ARG A 33 55.38 30.41 3.66
C ARG A 33 54.09 31.21 3.54
N LEU A 34 52.96 30.52 3.45
CA LEU A 34 51.64 31.14 3.42
C LEU A 34 51.18 31.33 4.86
N ARG A 35 51.07 32.60 5.27
CA ARG A 35 50.57 33.02 6.57
C ARG A 35 49.37 33.92 6.34
N PHE A 36 48.37 33.78 7.20
CA PHE A 36 47.11 34.50 7.11
C PHE A 36 46.73 34.93 8.51
N ASP A 37 46.31 36.17 8.67
CA ASP A 37 45.65 36.61 9.88
C ASP A 37 44.15 36.29 9.83
N ILE A 38 43.43 36.69 10.88
CA ILE A 38 41.98 36.48 10.94
C ILE A 38 41.23 37.28 9.86
N GLU A 39 41.70 38.47 9.52
CA GLU A 39 41.09 39.32 8.51
C GLU A 39 41.21 38.72 7.10
N ASP A 40 42.35 38.10 6.80
CA ASP A 40 42.60 37.37 5.57
C ASP A 40 41.62 36.20 5.41
N ILE A 41 41.38 35.46 6.49
CA ILE A 41 40.42 34.35 6.52
C ILE A 41 39.00 34.88 6.24
N VAL A 42 38.59 35.95 6.92
CA VAL A 42 37.28 36.60 6.71
C VAL A 42 37.11 37.06 5.27
N ALA A 43 38.13 37.74 4.72
CA ALA A 43 38.13 38.22 3.35
C ALA A 43 38.08 37.04 2.35
N ALA A 44 38.80 35.95 2.60
CA ALA A 44 38.76 34.75 1.78
C ALA A 44 37.38 34.08 1.81
N CYS A 45 36.79 33.93 2.99
CA CYS A 45 35.45 33.39 3.14
C CYS A 45 34.41 34.23 2.39
N ASN A 46 34.41 35.56 2.57
CA ASN A 46 33.46 36.42 1.88
C ASN A 46 33.66 36.43 0.36
N ARG A 47 34.92 36.49 -0.10
CA ARG A 47 35.23 36.41 -1.54
C ARG A 47 34.71 35.11 -2.17
N PHE A 48 34.77 34.00 -1.44
CA PHE A 48 34.36 32.69 -1.94
C PHE A 48 32.86 32.43 -1.77
N TYR A 49 32.31 32.63 -0.58
CA TYR A 49 30.95 32.21 -0.21
C TYR A 49 29.87 33.25 -0.55
N ARG A 50 30.17 34.55 -0.50
CA ARG A 50 29.15 35.58 -0.77
C ARG A 50 28.59 35.50 -2.19
N PRO A 51 29.41 35.38 -3.25
CA PRO A 51 28.88 35.24 -4.62
C PRO A 51 28.04 33.98 -4.81
N ILE A 52 28.39 32.87 -4.13
CA ILE A 52 27.63 31.62 -4.18
C ILE A 52 26.25 31.84 -3.54
N PHE A 53 26.20 32.47 -2.36
CA PHE A 53 24.95 32.78 -1.68
C PHE A 53 24.05 33.67 -2.54
N ASP A 54 24.60 34.77 -3.08
CA ASP A 54 23.84 35.74 -3.85
C ASP A 54 23.28 35.11 -5.14
N ARG A 55 24.07 34.30 -5.86
CA ARG A 55 23.61 33.56 -7.05
C ARG A 55 22.55 32.52 -6.71
N GLU A 56 22.74 31.75 -5.64
CA GLU A 56 21.76 30.76 -5.20
C GLU A 56 20.43 31.42 -4.83
N LEU A 57 20.47 32.49 -4.03
CA LEU A 57 19.26 33.20 -3.62
C LEU A 57 18.53 33.83 -4.82
N ALA A 58 19.28 34.47 -5.73
CA ALA A 58 18.72 35.04 -6.96
C ALA A 58 18.04 33.96 -7.83
N LEU A 59 18.70 32.81 -8.00
CA LEU A 59 18.13 31.67 -8.74
C LEU A 59 16.85 31.14 -8.08
N LEU A 60 16.86 30.96 -6.75
CA LEU A 60 15.70 30.46 -6.03
C LEU A 60 14.52 31.43 -6.07
N ARG A 61 14.78 32.74 -6.02
CA ARG A 61 13.77 33.80 -6.23
C ARG A 61 13.20 33.73 -7.64
N GLN A 62 14.05 33.71 -8.66
CA GLN A 62 13.64 33.67 -10.07
C GLN A 62 12.76 32.45 -10.36
N ARG A 63 13.04 31.30 -9.74
CA ARG A 63 12.27 30.07 -9.92
C ARG A 63 11.06 29.96 -9.00
N GLY A 64 10.86 30.90 -8.07
CA GLY A 64 9.75 30.87 -7.10
C GLY A 64 9.84 29.73 -6.08
N PHE A 65 11.04 29.22 -5.81
CA PHE A 65 11.26 28.11 -4.88
C PHE A 65 11.42 28.58 -3.43
N VAL A 66 12.07 29.72 -3.21
CA VAL A 66 12.41 30.20 -1.86
C VAL A 66 11.18 30.73 -1.11
N ASP A 67 11.19 30.61 0.21
CA ASP A 67 10.30 31.41 1.08
C ASP A 67 10.65 32.90 0.94
N ALA A 68 9.74 33.67 0.33
CA ALA A 68 9.97 35.07 0.03
C ALA A 68 10.10 35.96 1.28
N ASP A 69 9.38 35.63 2.35
CA ASP A 69 9.43 36.39 3.61
C ASP A 69 10.75 36.14 4.34
N TRP A 70 11.22 34.88 4.35
CA TRP A 70 12.58 34.56 4.80
C TRP A 70 13.65 35.30 3.98
N ALA A 71 13.57 35.22 2.65
CA ALA A 71 14.56 35.84 1.76
C ALA A 71 14.66 37.36 1.98
N ASN A 72 13.52 38.05 2.07
CA ASN A 72 13.47 39.49 2.34
C ASN A 72 14.10 39.85 3.69
N ARG A 73 13.91 39.02 4.73
CA ARG A 73 14.47 39.27 6.07
C ARG A 73 15.99 39.08 6.09
N ILE A 74 16.48 38.02 5.43
CA ILE A 74 17.91 37.77 5.32
C ILE A 74 18.60 38.88 4.51
N GLU A 75 18.04 39.29 3.37
CA GLU A 75 18.62 40.37 2.58
C GLU A 75 18.71 41.68 3.37
N ARG A 76 17.67 42.04 4.13
CA ARG A 76 17.69 43.22 5.02
C ARG A 76 18.73 43.09 6.12
N LEU A 77 18.87 41.91 6.72
CA LEU A 77 19.88 41.65 7.75
C LEU A 77 21.30 41.80 7.16
N LEU A 78 21.56 41.19 6.00
CA LEU A 78 22.85 41.27 5.33
C LEU A 78 23.20 42.71 4.92
N GLN A 79 22.21 43.50 4.48
CA GLN A 79 22.40 44.93 4.19
C GLN A 79 22.80 45.71 5.45
N ARG A 80 22.16 45.45 6.60
CA ARG A 80 22.53 46.09 7.87
C ARG A 80 23.91 45.67 8.38
N LEU A 81 24.32 44.45 8.06
CA LEU A 81 25.63 43.91 8.41
C LEU A 81 26.74 44.35 7.44
N GLN A 82 26.42 45.08 6.36
CA GLN A 82 27.41 45.49 5.38
C GLN A 82 28.63 46.21 6.01
N PRO A 83 28.48 47.14 6.98
CA PRO A 83 29.63 47.73 7.65
C PRO A 83 30.50 46.71 8.41
N ALA A 84 29.91 45.66 8.96
CA ALA A 84 30.66 44.59 9.64
C ALA A 84 31.37 43.65 8.66
N PHE A 85 30.77 43.41 7.49
CA PHE A 85 31.45 42.75 6.37
C PHE A 85 32.65 43.56 5.87
N ASP A 86 32.46 44.86 5.66
CA ASP A 86 33.51 45.78 5.18
C ASP A 86 34.66 45.89 6.20
N ALA A 87 34.32 45.93 7.50
CA ALA A 87 35.28 45.91 8.61
C ALA A 87 35.86 44.53 8.91
N ARG A 88 35.57 43.50 8.10
CA ARG A 88 36.06 42.11 8.28
C ARG A 88 35.78 41.51 9.66
N ARG A 89 34.67 41.87 10.28
CA ARG A 89 34.17 41.30 11.55
C ARG A 89 33.05 40.28 11.35
N THR A 90 32.67 40.02 10.11
CA THR A 90 31.59 39.09 9.77
C THR A 90 31.86 38.41 8.44
N PHE A 91 31.53 37.12 8.33
CA PHE A 91 31.57 36.40 7.06
C PHE A 91 30.46 35.38 6.89
N LEU A 92 30.21 35.01 5.63
CA LEU A 92 29.37 33.87 5.29
C LEU A 92 30.20 32.59 5.15
N LEU A 93 29.62 31.49 5.61
CA LEU A 93 30.18 30.16 5.48
C LEU A 93 29.07 29.19 5.06
N ARG A 94 29.41 28.17 4.26
CA ARG A 94 28.51 27.07 3.97
C ARG A 94 29.06 25.75 4.50
N VAL A 95 28.29 25.06 5.31
CA VAL A 95 28.69 23.83 6.00
C VAL A 95 27.72 22.67 5.77
N GLY A 96 28.17 21.46 6.10
CA GLY A 96 27.36 20.25 6.12
C GLY A 96 27.36 19.46 4.82
N ARG A 97 26.80 18.24 4.88
CA ARG A 97 26.78 17.26 3.78
C ARG A 97 26.10 17.75 2.49
N HIS A 98 25.21 18.74 2.62
CA HIS A 98 24.36 19.24 1.54
C HIS A 98 24.75 20.64 1.08
N SER A 99 25.98 21.09 1.36
CA SER A 99 26.53 22.38 0.91
C SER A 99 26.66 22.51 -0.62
N GLY A 100 26.56 21.39 -1.35
CA GLY A 100 26.70 21.35 -2.80
C GLY A 100 28.17 21.40 -3.25
N ALA A 101 28.43 20.87 -4.44
CA ALA A 101 29.80 20.74 -4.96
C ALA A 101 30.50 22.10 -5.12
N GLU A 102 29.76 23.17 -5.43
CA GLU A 102 30.32 24.51 -5.63
C GLU A 102 30.98 25.06 -4.36
N ALA A 103 30.39 24.81 -3.18
CA ALA A 103 30.87 25.33 -1.90
C ALA A 103 32.06 24.55 -1.30
N VAL A 104 32.43 23.42 -1.91
CA VAL A 104 33.53 22.54 -1.46
C VAL A 104 34.59 22.32 -2.54
N THR A 105 34.52 23.06 -3.65
CA THR A 105 35.48 22.99 -4.76
C THR A 105 35.99 24.37 -5.15
N LEU A 106 37.25 24.44 -5.55
CA LEU A 106 37.91 25.69 -5.93
C LEU A 106 37.42 26.22 -7.27
N GLU A 107 37.03 27.49 -7.30
CA GLU A 107 36.61 28.18 -8.51
C GLU A 107 37.72 28.21 -9.58
N GLY A 108 37.34 28.16 -10.86
CA GLY A 108 38.27 28.18 -12.00
C GLY A 108 38.90 26.82 -12.36
N VAL A 109 38.91 25.85 -11.43
CA VAL A 109 39.49 24.51 -11.65
C VAL A 109 38.51 23.37 -11.36
N ARG A 110 37.22 23.69 -11.23
CA ARG A 110 36.16 22.72 -10.89
C ARG A 110 35.97 21.71 -12.03
N SER A 111 35.96 20.44 -11.67
CA SER A 111 35.48 19.35 -12.53
C SER A 111 34.55 18.48 -11.73
N ILE A 112 33.25 18.75 -11.83
CA ILE A 112 32.17 18.11 -11.09
C ILE A 112 31.58 17.00 -11.94
N ARG A 113 31.61 15.77 -11.43
CA ARG A 113 30.99 14.62 -12.09
C ARG A 113 29.47 14.72 -12.02
N ILE A 114 28.83 14.83 -13.19
CA ILE A 114 27.38 14.84 -13.35
C ILE A 114 26.91 13.44 -13.72
N MET A 115 26.26 12.78 -12.75
CA MET A 115 25.59 11.51 -12.98
C MET A 115 24.35 11.74 -13.86
N LYS A 116 24.19 10.92 -14.91
CA LYS A 116 23.06 10.96 -15.84
C LYS A 116 22.13 9.76 -15.60
N GLY A 117 21.13 9.57 -16.46
CA GLY A 117 20.17 8.47 -16.39
C GLY A 117 20.84 7.09 -16.39
N ARG A 118 20.09 6.06 -15.95
CA ARG A 118 20.59 4.68 -15.86
C ARG A 118 21.09 4.21 -17.24
N GLY A 119 22.38 3.86 -17.33
CA GLY A 119 23.03 3.40 -18.57
C GLY A 119 23.80 4.49 -19.33
N GLU A 120 23.67 5.76 -18.95
CA GLU A 120 24.43 6.85 -19.57
C GLU A 120 25.79 7.06 -18.91
N LYS A 121 26.81 7.37 -19.72
CA LYS A 121 28.12 7.75 -19.20
C LYS A 121 28.03 9.11 -18.46
N PRO A 122 28.67 9.24 -17.29
CA PRO A 122 28.68 10.51 -16.57
C PRO A 122 29.37 11.60 -17.40
N GLY A 123 28.87 12.82 -17.27
CA GLY A 123 29.53 14.02 -17.80
C GLY A 123 30.37 14.72 -16.73
N TRP A 124 31.17 15.69 -17.15
CA TRP A 124 31.88 16.61 -16.25
C TRP A 124 31.41 18.04 -16.53
N SER A 125 31.34 18.85 -15.49
CA SER A 125 30.84 20.23 -15.53
C SER A 125 31.61 21.08 -14.53
N ASP A 126 31.80 22.36 -14.81
CA ASP A 126 32.35 23.33 -13.86
C ASP A 126 31.33 23.74 -12.77
N SER A 127 30.04 23.47 -13.04
CA SER A 127 28.91 23.89 -12.21
C SER A 127 27.99 22.72 -11.84
N PRO A 128 27.45 22.65 -10.61
CA PRO A 128 26.51 21.62 -10.21
C PRO A 128 25.13 21.81 -10.88
N LYS A 129 24.40 20.70 -11.09
CA LYS A 129 23.00 20.73 -11.60
C LYS A 129 21.94 20.51 -10.53
N THR A 130 22.34 20.29 -9.30
CA THR A 130 21.47 19.92 -8.19
C THR A 130 21.63 20.92 -7.05
N LEU A 131 20.49 21.38 -6.50
CA LEU A 131 20.43 22.18 -5.28
C LEU A 131 19.78 21.38 -4.17
N TRP A 132 20.30 21.52 -2.95
CA TRP A 132 19.72 20.93 -1.75
C TRP A 132 19.02 22.01 -0.95
N LEU A 133 17.70 21.84 -0.80
CA LEU A 133 16.84 22.79 -0.12
C LEU A 133 16.09 22.09 1.02
N ALA A 134 15.83 22.81 2.10
CA ALA A 134 14.96 22.36 3.16
C ALA A 134 13.52 22.81 2.91
N GLY A 135 12.57 21.91 3.15
CA GLY A 135 11.14 22.19 3.15
C GLY A 135 10.47 21.44 4.30
N TYR A 136 9.31 21.94 4.71
CA TYR A 136 8.54 21.32 5.80
C TYR A 136 7.77 20.07 5.34
N GLU A 137 7.63 19.87 4.03
CA GLU A 137 6.94 18.76 3.41
C GLU A 137 7.86 18.09 2.39
N ARG A 138 7.82 16.75 2.30
CA ARG A 138 8.72 15.96 1.45
C ARG A 138 8.68 16.33 -0.04
N GLN A 139 7.53 16.80 -0.51
CA GLN A 139 7.29 17.15 -1.92
C GLN A 139 7.04 18.66 -2.11
N ALA A 140 7.45 19.49 -1.14
CA ALA A 140 7.33 20.94 -1.27
C ALA A 140 8.15 21.43 -2.48
N GLN A 141 7.53 22.23 -3.33
CA GLN A 141 8.18 22.90 -4.46
C GLN A 141 8.35 24.41 -4.23
N ARG A 142 7.78 24.94 -3.16
CA ARG A 142 7.77 26.36 -2.80
C ARG A 142 7.95 26.53 -1.31
N ASN A 143 8.33 27.74 -0.90
CA ASN A 143 8.65 28.05 0.50
C ASN A 143 9.78 27.17 1.03
N LEU A 144 10.78 26.93 0.18
CA LEU A 144 11.97 26.19 0.49
C LEU A 144 13.06 27.12 1.02
N LEU A 145 14.00 26.58 1.76
CA LEU A 145 15.13 27.32 2.31
C LEU A 145 16.45 26.74 1.80
N PRO A 146 17.44 27.57 1.44
CA PRO A 146 18.76 27.08 1.09
C PRO A 146 19.43 26.49 2.34
N PHE A 147 20.12 25.36 2.16
CA PHE A 147 20.63 24.57 3.28
C PHE A 147 22.12 24.82 3.55
N GLY A 148 22.49 24.82 4.84
CA GLY A 148 23.87 24.84 5.31
C GLY A 148 24.55 26.20 5.38
N TRP A 149 23.82 27.30 5.21
CA TRP A 149 24.37 28.65 5.33
C TRP A 149 24.50 29.09 6.79
N LEU A 150 25.66 29.65 7.13
CA LEU A 150 25.98 30.25 8.42
C LEU A 150 26.43 31.71 8.22
N LEU A 151 26.00 32.55 9.16
CA LEU A 151 26.58 33.87 9.39
C LEU A 151 27.51 33.74 10.60
N VAL A 152 28.77 34.14 10.45
CA VAL A 152 29.76 34.09 11.53
C VAL A 152 30.16 35.51 11.89
N GLU A 153 30.03 35.85 13.17
CA GLU A 153 30.51 37.12 13.73
C GLU A 153 31.79 36.86 14.53
N ILE A 154 32.79 37.71 14.35
CA ILE A 154 34.03 37.71 15.13
C ILE A 154 33.91 38.76 16.20
N ASP A 155 34.15 38.37 17.46
CA ASP A 155 34.08 39.24 18.64
C ASP A 155 32.90 40.21 18.57
N PRO A 156 31.65 39.70 18.47
CA PRO A 156 30.52 40.55 18.17
C PRO A 156 30.27 41.55 19.29
N ASP A 157 30.13 42.82 18.91
CA ASP A 157 29.72 43.89 19.82
C ASP A 157 28.31 43.62 20.39
N SER A 158 28.02 44.21 21.56
CA SER A 158 26.67 44.19 22.15
C SER A 158 25.61 44.79 21.23
N ASP A 159 26.02 45.69 20.34
CA ASP A 159 25.15 46.43 19.41
C ASP A 159 25.11 45.78 18.01
N SER A 160 25.47 44.50 17.90
CA SER A 160 25.38 43.78 16.63
C SER A 160 24.00 43.90 15.98
N PRO A 161 23.91 44.17 14.67
CA PRO A 161 22.64 44.17 13.95
C PRO A 161 21.85 42.87 14.04
N VAL A 162 22.50 41.73 14.33
CA VAL A 162 21.84 40.44 14.58
C VAL A 162 21.02 40.47 15.87
N GLN A 163 21.52 41.17 16.89
CA GLN A 163 20.92 41.30 18.22
C GLN A 163 19.99 42.52 18.37
N ALA A 164 19.96 43.41 17.36
CA ALA A 164 19.07 44.56 17.36
C ALA A 164 17.61 44.12 17.55
N GLY A 165 16.88 44.80 18.46
CA GLY A 165 15.54 44.37 18.88
C GLY A 165 14.51 44.27 17.75
N ASP A 166 14.66 45.05 16.67
CA ASP A 166 13.83 44.96 15.48
C ASP A 166 14.17 43.75 14.61
N THR A 167 15.47 43.44 14.43
CA THR A 167 15.94 42.20 13.78
C THR A 167 15.44 40.97 14.53
N VAL A 168 15.65 40.92 15.84
CA VAL A 168 15.25 39.79 16.68
C VAL A 168 13.74 39.56 16.59
N ARG A 169 12.94 40.63 16.74
CA ARG A 169 11.47 40.55 16.61
C ARG A 169 11.06 40.05 15.23
N SER A 170 11.68 40.58 14.18
CA SER A 170 11.43 40.17 12.79
C SER A 170 11.70 38.67 12.59
N ILE A 171 12.80 38.15 13.12
CA ILE A 171 13.13 36.72 13.04
C ILE A 171 12.12 35.89 13.83
N GLN A 172 11.81 36.28 15.06
CA GLN A 172 10.85 35.57 15.94
C GLN A 172 9.44 35.51 15.33
N GLU A 173 9.00 36.58 14.66
CA GLU A 173 7.74 36.59 13.93
C GLU A 173 7.70 35.56 12.80
N TRP A 174 8.77 35.47 12.01
CA TRP A 174 8.89 34.48 10.96
C TRP A 174 8.92 33.06 11.54
N GLN A 175 9.72 32.83 12.58
CA GLN A 175 9.79 31.55 13.28
C GLN A 175 8.43 31.12 13.82
N ARG A 176 7.65 32.05 14.43
CA ARG A 176 6.30 31.75 14.92
C ARG A 176 5.36 31.30 13.79
N ARG A 177 5.32 32.02 12.66
CA ARG A 177 4.51 31.64 11.50
C ARG A 177 4.90 30.27 10.95
N VAL A 178 6.19 29.99 10.88
CA VAL A 178 6.73 28.69 10.47
C VAL A 178 6.29 27.60 11.43
N HIS A 179 6.45 27.79 12.74
CA HIS A 179 6.04 26.82 13.75
C HIS A 179 4.53 26.54 13.69
N GLU A 180 3.69 27.57 13.57
CA GLU A 180 2.25 27.41 13.38
C GLU A 180 1.91 26.62 12.11
N ARG A 181 2.61 26.88 11.00
CA ARG A 181 2.44 26.13 9.75
C ARG A 181 2.85 24.66 9.91
N ILE A 182 3.99 24.39 10.54
CA ILE A 182 4.47 23.03 10.81
C ILE A 182 3.48 22.29 11.70
N ALA A 183 2.96 22.93 12.75
CA ALA A 183 1.96 22.34 13.63
C ALA A 183 0.70 21.94 12.86
N LYS A 184 0.17 22.84 12.01
CA LYS A 184 -0.98 22.53 11.15
C LYS A 184 -0.72 21.36 10.19
N LEU A 185 0.48 21.28 9.63
CA LEU A 185 0.86 20.17 8.74
C LEU A 185 0.95 18.84 9.49
N ARG A 186 1.50 18.85 10.71
CA ARG A 186 1.55 17.68 11.59
C ARG A 186 0.14 17.22 11.97
N ASP A 187 -0.71 18.13 12.45
CA ASP A 187 -2.11 17.83 12.79
C ASP A 187 -2.87 17.21 11.60
N LYS A 188 -2.67 17.75 10.40
CA LYS A 188 -3.29 17.21 9.18
C LYS A 188 -2.78 15.80 8.87
N ALA A 189 -1.48 15.55 9.00
CA ALA A 189 -0.89 14.24 8.77
C ALA A 189 -1.37 13.21 9.80
N ASP A 190 -1.45 13.59 11.07
CA ASP A 190 -1.92 12.73 12.16
C ASP A 190 -3.40 12.37 11.99
N ARG A 191 -4.24 13.34 11.61
CA ARG A 191 -5.66 13.07 11.26
C ARG A 191 -5.80 12.12 10.08
N ALA A 192 -5.05 12.35 9.01
CA ALA A 192 -5.10 11.48 7.83
C ALA A 192 -4.66 10.04 8.16
N LYS A 193 -3.65 9.89 9.03
CA LYS A 193 -3.19 8.59 9.52
C LYS A 193 -4.27 7.90 10.37
N ALA A 194 -4.87 8.63 11.32
CA ALA A 194 -5.94 8.09 12.17
C ALA A 194 -7.17 7.67 11.35
N GLU A 195 -7.56 8.45 10.35
CA GLU A 195 -8.66 8.12 9.43
C GLU A 195 -8.34 6.87 8.60
N ALA A 196 -7.11 6.73 8.09
CA ALA A 196 -6.70 5.54 7.35
C ALA A 196 -6.69 4.28 8.23
N GLU A 197 -6.19 4.38 9.46
CA GLU A 197 -6.23 3.28 10.44
C GLU A 197 -7.66 2.90 10.82
N ALA A 198 -8.55 3.87 11.02
CA ALA A 198 -9.95 3.61 11.32
C ALA A 198 -10.67 2.91 10.16
N ARG A 199 -10.42 3.34 8.91
CA ARG A 199 -10.97 2.69 7.70
C ARG A 199 -10.48 1.25 7.57
N PHE A 200 -9.18 1.03 7.76
CA PHE A 200 -8.62 -0.32 7.71
C PHE A 200 -9.22 -1.25 8.77
N ARG A 201 -9.39 -0.75 10.00
CA ARG A 201 -10.04 -1.52 11.08
C ARG A 201 -11.51 -1.84 10.77
N ALA A 202 -12.25 -0.87 10.24
CA ALA A 202 -13.65 -1.09 9.86
C ALA A 202 -13.79 -2.12 8.74
N GLU A 203 -12.91 -2.07 7.73
CA GLU A 203 -12.89 -3.05 6.63
C GLU A 203 -12.51 -4.46 7.12
N GLU A 204 -11.55 -4.59 8.04
CA GLU A 204 -11.22 -5.86 8.68
C GLU A 204 -12.39 -6.42 9.51
N GLU A 205 -13.08 -5.56 10.25
CA GLU A 205 -14.23 -5.96 11.06
C GLU A 205 -15.40 -6.41 10.19
N GLU A 206 -15.70 -5.67 9.11
CA GLU A 206 -16.73 -6.05 8.13
C GLU A 206 -16.38 -7.37 7.44
N ARG A 207 -15.10 -7.59 7.09
CA ARG A 207 -14.64 -8.86 6.51
C ARG A 207 -14.83 -10.02 7.48
N ARG A 208 -14.46 -9.85 8.76
CA ARG A 208 -14.66 -10.87 9.79
C ARG A 208 -16.13 -11.17 10.04
N GLN A 209 -16.99 -10.15 10.03
CA GLN A 209 -18.43 -10.33 10.17
C GLN A 209 -19.00 -11.15 9.00
N ARG A 210 -18.62 -10.82 7.76
CA ARG A 210 -19.04 -11.58 6.57
C ARG A 210 -18.55 -13.02 6.59
N GLU A 211 -17.28 -13.25 6.94
CA GLU A 211 -16.71 -14.60 7.06
C GLU A 211 -17.42 -15.40 8.16
N ALA A 212 -17.75 -14.78 9.30
CA ALA A 212 -18.48 -15.43 10.38
C ALA A 212 -19.94 -15.75 10.00
N GLU A 213 -20.62 -14.83 9.30
CA GLU A 213 -21.98 -15.03 8.80
C GLU A 213 -22.02 -16.14 7.74
N GLU A 214 -21.07 -16.15 6.80
CA GLU A 214 -20.96 -17.20 5.79
C GLU A 214 -20.63 -18.55 6.42
N ALA A 215 -19.73 -18.59 7.41
CA ALA A 215 -19.43 -19.82 8.14
C ALA A 215 -20.63 -20.32 8.95
N ALA A 216 -21.44 -19.43 9.53
CA ALA A 216 -22.67 -19.80 10.22
C ALA A 216 -23.70 -20.39 9.24
N ARG A 217 -23.93 -19.73 8.09
CA ARG A 217 -24.82 -20.25 7.04
C ARG A 217 -24.38 -21.62 6.52
N ARG A 218 -23.08 -21.81 6.29
CA ARG A 218 -22.54 -23.11 5.86
C ARG A 218 -22.75 -24.19 6.91
N LYS A 219 -22.55 -23.88 8.20
CA LYS A 219 -22.83 -24.83 9.29
C LYS A 219 -24.30 -25.20 9.37
N GLU A 220 -25.20 -24.22 9.26
CA GLU A 220 -26.65 -24.49 9.25
C GLU A 220 -27.06 -25.35 8.05
N GLU A 221 -26.53 -25.07 6.85
CA GLU A 221 -26.77 -25.87 5.65
C GLU A 221 -26.21 -27.30 5.79
N GLU A 222 -25.02 -27.47 6.37
CA GLU A 222 -24.41 -28.77 6.66
C GLU A 222 -25.21 -29.56 7.72
N GLU A 223 -25.65 -28.92 8.81
CA GLU A 223 -26.47 -29.53 9.84
C GLU A 223 -27.84 -29.95 9.30
N GLU A 224 -28.47 -29.12 8.47
CA GLU A 224 -29.74 -29.46 7.84
C GLU A 224 -29.59 -30.60 6.83
N ALA A 225 -28.52 -30.60 6.02
CA ALA A 225 -28.21 -31.69 5.12
C ALA A 225 -27.94 -32.99 5.87
N ALA A 226 -27.17 -32.93 6.97
CA ALA A 226 -26.91 -34.08 7.84
C ALA A 226 -28.20 -34.60 8.48
N ARG A 227 -29.12 -33.71 8.90
CA ARG A 227 -30.43 -34.11 9.43
C ARG A 227 -31.27 -34.82 8.37
N ARG A 228 -31.37 -34.26 7.16
CA ARG A 228 -32.11 -34.90 6.05
C ARG A 228 -31.50 -36.25 5.67
N GLN A 229 -30.17 -36.35 5.67
CA GLN A 229 -29.48 -37.61 5.39
C GLN A 229 -29.75 -38.64 6.49
N ALA A 230 -29.66 -38.25 7.76
CA ALA A 230 -29.96 -39.15 8.88
C ALA A 230 -31.43 -39.61 8.88
N GLU A 231 -32.37 -38.71 8.56
CA GLU A 231 -33.78 -39.06 8.37
C GLU A 231 -33.96 -40.08 7.24
N PHE A 232 -33.24 -39.91 6.12
CA PHE A 232 -33.25 -40.88 5.01
C PHE A 232 -32.61 -42.22 5.39
N ASP A 233 -31.49 -42.20 6.12
CA ASP A 233 -30.77 -43.40 6.55
C ASP A 233 -31.55 -44.22 7.59
N ALA A 234 -32.39 -43.56 8.39
CA ALA A 234 -33.28 -44.20 9.34
C ALA A 234 -34.52 -44.85 8.69
N LEU A 235 -34.81 -44.56 7.41
CA LEU A 235 -35.92 -45.22 6.71
C LEU A 235 -35.65 -46.73 6.58
N PRO A 236 -36.68 -47.57 6.64
CA PRO A 236 -36.56 -48.97 6.28
C PRO A 236 -35.96 -49.16 4.89
N GLU A 237 -35.16 -50.20 4.68
CA GLU A 237 -34.50 -50.48 3.40
C GLU A 237 -35.47 -50.57 2.21
N TRP A 238 -36.69 -51.08 2.45
CA TRP A 238 -37.73 -51.13 1.43
C TRP A 238 -38.23 -49.73 1.02
N GLU A 239 -38.28 -48.79 1.95
CA GLU A 239 -38.74 -47.42 1.69
C GLU A 239 -37.64 -46.61 0.97
N LYS A 240 -36.36 -46.83 1.31
CA LYS A 240 -35.23 -46.29 0.54
C LYS A 240 -35.25 -46.77 -0.90
N ALA A 241 -35.45 -48.08 -1.11
CA ALA A 241 -35.56 -48.66 -2.45
C ALA A 241 -36.76 -48.11 -3.22
N TYR A 242 -37.90 -47.89 -2.56
CA TYR A 242 -39.08 -47.25 -3.15
C TYR A 242 -38.78 -45.83 -3.67
N ARG A 243 -38.13 -44.98 -2.85
CA ARG A 243 -37.76 -43.61 -3.25
C ARG A 243 -36.65 -43.57 -4.31
N ALA A 244 -35.71 -44.52 -4.26
CA ALA A 244 -34.64 -44.64 -5.26
C ALA A 244 -35.21 -44.93 -6.65
N ILE A 245 -36.17 -45.86 -6.74
CA ILE A 245 -36.84 -46.19 -7.99
C ILE A 245 -37.71 -45.03 -8.49
N GLU A 246 -38.40 -44.31 -7.60
CA GLU A 246 -39.15 -43.11 -7.98
C GLU A 246 -38.25 -42.05 -8.63
N THR A 247 -37.08 -41.80 -8.04
CA THR A 247 -36.08 -40.86 -8.56
C THR A 247 -35.55 -41.31 -9.92
N GLN A 248 -35.26 -42.60 -10.08
CA GLN A 248 -34.81 -43.16 -11.36
C GLN A 248 -35.91 -43.09 -12.43
N LEU A 249 -37.16 -43.38 -12.08
CA LEU A 249 -38.33 -43.25 -12.96
C LEU A 249 -38.57 -41.80 -13.41
N ALA A 250 -38.31 -40.81 -12.55
CA ALA A 250 -38.40 -39.40 -12.91
C ALA A 250 -37.36 -38.98 -13.98
N GLY A 251 -36.20 -39.65 -14.00
CA GLY A 251 -35.14 -39.40 -14.99
C GLY A 251 -35.39 -40.00 -16.39
N PHE A 252 -36.44 -40.81 -16.57
CA PHE A 252 -36.81 -41.31 -17.88
C PHE A 252 -37.60 -40.27 -18.70
N PRO A 253 -37.36 -40.16 -20.02
CA PRO A 253 -38.13 -39.27 -20.89
C PRO A 253 -39.59 -39.74 -20.98
N GLU A 254 -40.52 -38.81 -21.20
CA GLU A 254 -41.97 -39.11 -21.29
C GLU A 254 -42.31 -40.20 -22.32
N THR A 255 -41.54 -40.31 -23.41
CA THR A 255 -41.67 -41.38 -24.39
C THR A 255 -40.39 -42.20 -24.46
N LEU A 256 -40.50 -43.50 -24.24
CA LEU A 256 -39.38 -44.42 -24.37
C LEU A 256 -39.19 -44.87 -25.81
N THR A 257 -37.94 -44.87 -26.24
CA THR A 257 -37.54 -45.53 -27.49
C THR A 257 -37.37 -47.03 -27.27
N LYS A 258 -37.36 -47.79 -28.38
CA LYS A 258 -37.12 -49.23 -28.35
C LYS A 258 -35.79 -49.60 -27.68
N ASP A 259 -34.78 -48.73 -27.74
CA ASP A 259 -33.44 -48.97 -27.23
C ASP A 259 -33.31 -48.66 -25.73
N ARG A 260 -34.13 -47.76 -25.19
CA ARG A 260 -34.16 -47.41 -23.75
C ARG A 260 -35.18 -48.19 -22.94
N TYR A 261 -36.16 -48.81 -23.59
CA TYR A 261 -37.15 -49.65 -22.92
C TYR A 261 -36.56 -50.84 -22.14
N PRO A 262 -35.49 -51.53 -22.61
CA PRO A 262 -34.81 -52.56 -21.84
C PRO A 262 -34.19 -52.05 -20.53
N GLU A 263 -33.72 -50.80 -20.48
CA GLU A 263 -33.17 -50.17 -19.28
C GLU A 263 -34.25 -50.04 -18.19
N LEU A 264 -35.44 -49.54 -18.56
CA LEU A 264 -36.60 -49.47 -17.66
C LEU A 264 -36.98 -50.85 -17.14
N VAL A 265 -37.10 -51.84 -18.03
CA VAL A 265 -37.51 -53.20 -17.64
C VAL A 265 -36.47 -53.88 -16.74
N GLY A 266 -35.17 -53.70 -17.02
CA GLY A 266 -34.09 -54.22 -16.19
C GLY A 266 -34.13 -53.65 -14.77
N MET A 267 -34.35 -52.34 -14.66
CA MET A 267 -34.51 -51.63 -13.40
C MET A 267 -35.74 -52.12 -12.61
N LEU A 268 -36.92 -52.15 -13.23
CA LEU A 268 -38.16 -52.60 -12.59
C LEU A 268 -38.11 -54.07 -12.17
N ASN A 269 -37.43 -54.93 -12.94
CA ASN A 269 -37.25 -56.33 -12.55
C ASN A 269 -36.30 -56.48 -11.35
N SER A 270 -35.20 -55.72 -11.30
CA SER A 270 -34.30 -55.72 -10.14
C SER A 270 -35.03 -55.26 -8.88
N TYR A 271 -35.86 -54.22 -9.01
CA TYR A 271 -36.71 -53.74 -7.92
C TYR A 271 -37.75 -54.77 -7.48
N LEU A 272 -38.42 -55.43 -8.45
CA LEU A 272 -39.38 -56.50 -8.19
C LEU A 272 -38.74 -57.65 -7.41
N GLU A 273 -37.52 -58.07 -7.78
CA GLU A 273 -36.80 -59.14 -7.07
C GLU A 273 -36.42 -58.75 -5.64
N GLN A 274 -35.98 -57.50 -5.42
CA GLN A 274 -35.73 -56.99 -4.06
C GLN A 274 -37.00 -56.97 -3.22
N ALA A 275 -38.12 -56.56 -3.83
CA ALA A 275 -39.41 -56.44 -3.15
C ALA A 275 -39.95 -57.77 -2.61
N LYS A 276 -39.57 -58.92 -3.18
CA LYS A 276 -40.05 -60.24 -2.70
C LYS A 276 -39.73 -60.50 -1.22
N ALA A 277 -38.62 -59.95 -0.73
CA ALA A 277 -38.15 -60.11 0.65
C ALA A 277 -38.76 -59.09 1.64
N TRP A 278 -39.66 -58.22 1.19
CA TRP A 278 -40.23 -57.15 2.02
C TRP A 278 -41.52 -57.57 2.75
N PRO A 279 -41.94 -56.81 3.79
CA PRO A 279 -43.24 -56.99 4.45
C PRO A 279 -44.42 -56.84 3.48
N ASP A 280 -45.58 -57.42 3.83
CA ASP A 280 -46.77 -57.50 2.96
C ASP A 280 -47.23 -56.13 2.44
N ASP A 281 -47.26 -55.11 3.29
CA ASP A 281 -47.66 -53.75 2.92
C ASP A 281 -46.64 -53.09 1.97
N ALA A 282 -45.34 -53.34 2.18
CA ALA A 282 -44.26 -52.85 1.33
C ALA A 282 -44.25 -53.55 -0.05
N ARG A 283 -44.58 -54.85 -0.10
CA ARG A 283 -44.73 -55.60 -1.36
C ARG A 283 -45.88 -55.08 -2.21
N ALA A 284 -47.01 -54.77 -1.58
CA ALA A 284 -48.15 -54.16 -2.27
C ALA A 284 -47.76 -52.79 -2.86
N LYS A 285 -47.10 -51.92 -2.08
CA LYS A 285 -46.61 -50.62 -2.56
C LYS A 285 -45.62 -50.75 -3.73
N ALA A 286 -44.69 -51.71 -3.66
CA ALA A 286 -43.75 -51.97 -4.74
C ALA A 286 -44.46 -52.42 -6.04
N ALA A 287 -45.46 -53.30 -5.91
CA ALA A 287 -46.26 -53.75 -7.05
C ALA A 287 -47.02 -52.60 -7.70
N ASP A 288 -47.62 -51.72 -6.89
CA ASP A 288 -48.34 -50.53 -7.37
C ASP A 288 -47.43 -49.53 -8.08
N GLN A 289 -46.20 -49.34 -7.58
CA GLN A 289 -45.20 -48.47 -8.20
C GLN A 289 -44.71 -49.02 -9.54
N ILE A 290 -44.47 -50.34 -9.63
CA ILE A 290 -44.09 -50.99 -10.89
C ILE A 290 -45.25 -50.97 -11.89
N GLU A 291 -46.49 -51.18 -11.44
CA GLU A 291 -47.68 -51.05 -12.29
C GLU A 291 -47.82 -49.63 -12.83
N SER A 292 -47.71 -48.62 -11.98
CA SER A 292 -47.75 -47.20 -12.36
C SER A 292 -46.64 -46.84 -13.36
N ALA A 293 -45.44 -47.41 -13.21
CA ALA A 293 -44.36 -47.24 -14.16
C ALA A 293 -44.69 -47.86 -15.52
N TYR A 294 -45.28 -49.05 -15.57
CA TYR A 294 -45.71 -49.67 -16.82
C TYR A 294 -46.91 -48.97 -17.46
N ASP A 295 -47.81 -48.37 -16.68
CA ASP A 295 -48.89 -47.54 -17.20
C ASP A 295 -48.35 -46.25 -17.84
N ARG A 296 -47.36 -45.60 -17.19
CA ARG A 296 -46.71 -44.39 -17.71
C ARG A 296 -45.89 -44.65 -18.97
N PHE A 297 -45.07 -45.69 -18.96
CA PHE A 297 -44.05 -45.91 -19.99
C PHE A 297 -44.39 -47.02 -20.99
N GLY A 298 -45.50 -47.74 -20.76
CA GLY A 298 -46.01 -48.80 -21.62
C GLY A 298 -45.64 -50.21 -21.14
N TRP A 299 -46.62 -51.11 -21.23
CA TRP A 299 -46.50 -52.51 -20.79
C TRP A 299 -45.65 -53.42 -21.69
N GLY A 300 -45.29 -52.97 -22.90
CA GLY A 300 -44.42 -53.72 -23.81
C GLY A 300 -43.57 -52.81 -24.70
N ILE A 301 -42.56 -53.40 -25.33
CA ILE A 301 -41.57 -52.67 -26.13
C ILE A 301 -42.25 -51.79 -27.21
N PRO A 302 -41.92 -50.48 -27.30
CA PRO A 302 -42.42 -49.60 -28.35
C PRO A 302 -42.21 -50.21 -29.76
N GLY A 303 -43.24 -50.15 -30.60
CA GLY A 303 -43.20 -50.72 -31.96
C GLY A 303 -43.36 -52.26 -32.09
N GLN A 304 -43.54 -53.03 -31.00
CA GLN A 304 -43.80 -54.47 -31.12
C GLN A 304 -45.25 -54.84 -31.54
N PRO A 305 -45.45 -56.00 -32.21
CA PRO A 305 -46.77 -56.50 -32.58
C PRO A 305 -47.72 -56.70 -31.38
N SER A 306 -48.99 -56.32 -31.53
CA SER A 306 -50.02 -56.35 -30.47
C SER A 306 -50.11 -57.69 -29.72
N LYS A 307 -50.04 -58.81 -30.44
CA LYS A 307 -50.08 -60.16 -29.84
C LYS A 307 -48.91 -60.42 -28.86
N LYS A 308 -47.71 -59.88 -29.15
CA LYS A 308 -46.53 -60.03 -28.27
C LYS A 308 -46.60 -59.09 -27.07
N LYS A 309 -47.10 -57.86 -27.25
CA LYS A 309 -47.34 -56.90 -26.16
C LYS A 309 -48.35 -57.43 -25.13
N LYS A 310 -49.51 -57.94 -25.58
CA LYS A 310 -50.53 -58.53 -24.69
C LYS A 310 -49.97 -59.70 -23.86
N LYS A 311 -49.13 -60.55 -24.47
CA LYS A 311 -48.47 -61.66 -23.77
C LYS A 311 -47.46 -61.18 -22.72
N GLN A 312 -46.68 -60.13 -23.01
CA GLN A 312 -45.73 -59.52 -22.06
C GLN A 312 -46.45 -58.83 -20.91
N GLU A 313 -47.51 -58.09 -21.21
CA GLU A 313 -48.37 -57.43 -20.22
C GLU A 313 -48.99 -58.45 -19.27
N GLN A 314 -49.60 -59.51 -19.81
CA GLN A 314 -50.18 -60.57 -18.99
C GLN A 314 -49.15 -61.22 -18.05
N LYS A 315 -47.94 -61.49 -18.56
CA LYS A 315 -46.84 -62.04 -17.74
C LYS A 315 -46.43 -61.07 -16.62
N LYS A 316 -46.30 -59.78 -16.91
CA LYS A 316 -45.93 -58.76 -15.92
C LYS A 316 -47.03 -58.58 -14.87
N ARG A 317 -48.30 -58.52 -15.28
CA ARG A 317 -49.45 -58.45 -14.36
C ARG A 317 -49.50 -59.65 -13.41
N GLN A 318 -49.23 -60.86 -13.91
CA GLN A 318 -49.12 -62.07 -13.08
C GLN A 318 -47.97 -61.98 -12.07
N GLN A 319 -46.82 -61.44 -12.47
CA GLN A 319 -45.68 -61.24 -11.56
C GLN A 319 -45.97 -60.20 -10.47
N LEU A 320 -46.75 -59.15 -10.79
CA LEU A 320 -47.17 -58.14 -9.82
C LEU A 320 -48.23 -58.68 -8.86
N ASP A 321 -49.14 -59.52 -9.33
CA ASP A 321 -50.13 -60.21 -8.49
C ASP A 321 -49.47 -61.20 -7.52
N ALA A 322 -48.47 -61.96 -8.01
CA ALA A 322 -47.61 -62.80 -7.18
C ALA A 322 -46.87 -61.97 -6.10
N LEU A 323 -46.42 -60.76 -6.44
CA LEU A 323 -45.80 -59.82 -5.50
C LEU A 323 -46.74 -59.33 -4.41
N ARG A 324 -47.98 -58.95 -4.77
CA ARG A 324 -49.01 -58.52 -3.81
C ARG A 324 -49.43 -59.63 -2.86
N THR A 325 -49.50 -60.87 -3.36
CA THR A 325 -49.99 -62.03 -2.60
C THR A 325 -48.90 -62.81 -1.89
N GLY A 326 -47.62 -62.47 -2.13
CA GLY A 326 -46.47 -63.16 -1.55
C GLY A 326 -46.23 -64.58 -2.10
N ASN A 327 -46.82 -64.89 -3.27
CA ASN A 327 -46.89 -66.25 -3.82
C ASN A 327 -46.01 -66.34 -5.08
N PHE A 328 -44.70 -66.57 -4.89
CA PHE A 328 -43.66 -66.43 -5.93
C PHE A 328 -43.17 -67.73 -6.55
#